data_AF-A0A8C6SV56-F1
#
_entry.id   AF-A0A8C6SV56-F1
#
_cell.length_a   1.000
_cell.length_b   1.000
_cell.length_c   1.000
_cell.angle_alpha   90.00
_cell.angle_beta   90.00
_cell.angle_gamma   90.00
#
_symmetry.space_group_name_H-M   'P 1'
#
loop_
_entity.id
_entity.type
_entity.pdbx_description
1 polymer ?
#
loop_
_entity_poly.entity_id
_entity_poly.type
_entity_poly.pdbx_seq_one_letter_code
_entity_poly.pdbx_strand_id
1 'polypeptide(L)'
;MSMEASSMPVPMSDPSAWATAMNNLGMSPLGLSTQTLVTDFEQNVGLMPEFTPMNPLLPGLGLVPEVPVIKEIIHCKSCTLFPPNPNLPPPATRDRPPGCKTIFVGGLPENSTEQTIEEIFGPCGGIIAIRKSKKNFCHIRFAEEFTVDKALYLSGYRIRLGSSTDKKDSGRLHVDFAQARDDLYEWECYQRMLAREERHRRKIEEDLMRPPSPPPIVHYSDHECSLLGDKIKEDGQFAEAVRVLLTWLERGEVNRRNANNFYSMIQSSNSHIRRLMSEKAQHEKEMEEAKEKFKTALSATLAQFEQIVSVFQAASKQKAWDHFSKAQRKNLDVWRKQAQEIRNLQNEQLMGIRREEEMEMSDDDMEDLQSSKHLEDSAASQAEALKEENDSLRCQLDAYRNEVELLKQEQNNNQPARSEEDNTHSQQLSFLQQALQGMQTQLIKMQEELRRREAELEKSLEEKQQMNKEVQTLKEGLQNLQSQKNTEKTQLETPLEDEGDTEEESADQTSEACVEPTVVTCSQEKEAPTERSLQSPVQSEREALLVGIMSTFLHVHPFGASLEYICSYLQRLDSKISTGEVEALLSRLPCTFRQELTGVGASLEKRWNFCGFQGIRSL
;
A
#
# COMPACT_ATOMS: atom_id res chain seq x y z
N MET A 1 -59.47 -55.86 1.06
CA MET A 1 -59.09 -55.37 -0.29
C MET A 1 -58.45 -54.01 -0.11
N SER A 2 -57.51 -53.63 -0.98
CA SER A 2 -56.79 -52.35 -0.95
C SER A 2 -57.74 -51.15 -1.07
N MET A 3 -57.45 -50.05 -0.35
CA MET A 3 -58.04 -48.69 -0.42
C MET A 3 -57.50 -47.87 0.79
N GLU A 4 -57.36 -46.53 0.83
CA GLU A 4 -57.32 -45.46 -0.19
C GLU A 4 -56.93 -44.10 0.46
N ALA A 5 -56.61 -43.09 -0.38
CA ALA A 5 -56.81 -41.63 -0.21
C ALA A 5 -55.94 -40.79 0.79
N SER A 6 -55.68 -39.48 0.65
CA SER A 6 -55.55 -38.46 -0.45
C SER A 6 -55.39 -37.03 0.20
N SER A 7 -55.00 -35.99 -0.59
CA SER A 7 -55.20 -34.52 -0.40
C SER A 7 -54.22 -33.54 0.37
N MET A 8 -53.52 -32.69 -0.42
CA MET A 8 -53.28 -31.19 -0.36
C MET A 8 -52.75 -30.41 0.93
N PRO A 9 -52.83 -29.04 1.10
CA PRO A 9 -51.63 -28.12 0.98
C PRO A 9 -51.48 -26.87 1.95
N VAL A 10 -50.32 -26.15 1.98
CA VAL A 10 -49.97 -24.71 2.43
C VAL A 10 -50.64 -24.05 3.70
N PRO A 11 -50.40 -22.78 4.16
CA PRO A 11 -49.27 -21.79 4.17
C PRO A 11 -49.00 -21.10 5.58
N MET A 12 -48.35 -19.90 5.63
CA MET A 12 -48.33 -18.84 6.72
C MET A 12 -47.46 -19.05 7.99
N SER A 13 -46.98 -18.03 8.78
CA SER A 13 -46.91 -16.54 8.69
C SER A 13 -45.89 -15.92 9.70
N ASP A 14 -45.68 -14.59 9.60
CA ASP A 14 -44.72 -13.70 10.33
C ASP A 14 -44.76 -13.65 11.89
N PRO A 15 -43.60 -13.65 12.61
CA PRO A 15 -43.52 -13.47 14.08
C PRO A 15 -43.51 -12.03 14.63
N SER A 16 -43.61 -10.97 13.82
CA SER A 16 -43.40 -9.57 14.25
C SER A 16 -44.30 -9.02 15.38
N ALA A 17 -45.34 -9.74 15.81
CA ALA A 17 -46.37 -9.26 16.75
C ALA A 17 -46.00 -9.31 18.26
N TRP A 18 -44.98 -10.05 18.69
CA TRP A 18 -44.67 -10.20 20.14
C TRP A 18 -43.59 -9.24 20.67
N ALA A 19 -42.73 -8.69 19.81
CA ALA A 19 -41.65 -7.79 20.24
C ALA A 19 -42.15 -6.43 20.77
N THR A 20 -43.32 -5.96 20.29
CA THR A 20 -43.85 -4.63 20.62
C THR A 20 -44.57 -4.56 21.98
N ALA A 21 -44.91 -5.70 22.59
CA ALA A 21 -45.68 -5.74 23.85
C ALA A 21 -44.83 -5.67 25.13
N MET A 22 -43.54 -6.04 25.06
CA MET A 22 -42.67 -6.16 26.25
C MET A 22 -41.87 -4.88 26.60
N ASN A 23 -41.92 -3.84 25.77
CA ASN A 23 -41.04 -2.66 25.88
C ASN A 23 -41.56 -1.52 26.80
N ASN A 24 -42.56 -1.78 27.65
CA ASN A 24 -43.32 -0.72 28.35
C ASN A 24 -43.41 -0.85 29.89
N LEU A 25 -42.72 -1.80 30.54
CA LEU A 25 -42.71 -1.95 32.01
C LEU A 25 -41.29 -2.25 32.55
N GLY A 26 -40.33 -1.41 32.18
CA GLY A 26 -38.90 -1.67 32.41
C GLY A 26 -38.51 -1.85 33.88
N MET A 27 -38.07 -3.07 34.23
CA MET A 27 -37.19 -3.41 35.35
C MET A 27 -36.39 -4.68 34.99
N SER A 28 -35.06 -4.64 35.08
CA SER A 28 -34.21 -5.85 35.05
C SER A 28 -34.31 -6.60 36.39
N PRO A 29 -34.02 -7.91 36.45
CA PRO A 29 -32.71 -8.29 37.01
C PRO A 29 -32.08 -9.60 36.48
N LEU A 30 -30.83 -9.80 36.95
CA LEU A 30 -29.97 -10.99 36.80
C LEU A 30 -30.53 -12.25 37.49
N GLY A 31 -30.04 -13.45 37.11
CA GLY A 31 -29.89 -14.55 38.09
C GLY A 31 -29.98 -16.01 37.62
N LEU A 32 -28.81 -16.67 37.48
CA LEU A 32 -28.49 -18.02 38.01
C LEU A 32 -29.32 -19.28 37.63
N SER A 33 -28.64 -20.17 36.89
CA SER A 33 -28.46 -21.62 37.11
C SER A 33 -29.66 -22.58 37.30
N THR A 34 -29.71 -23.62 36.45
CA THR A 34 -29.71 -25.02 36.90
C THR A 34 -29.05 -25.94 35.88
N GLN A 35 -28.40 -27.01 36.34
CA GLN A 35 -27.67 -27.99 35.52
C GLN A 35 -28.55 -29.18 35.13
N THR A 36 -28.19 -29.85 34.04
CA THR A 36 -28.16 -31.34 33.99
C THR A 36 -27.01 -31.79 33.07
N LEU A 37 -26.10 -32.61 33.62
CA LEU A 37 -25.07 -33.38 32.88
C LEU A 37 -25.76 -34.53 32.09
N VAL A 38 -25.16 -35.22 31.10
CA VAL A 38 -23.85 -35.93 30.98
C VAL A 38 -23.48 -36.09 29.48
N THR A 39 -22.31 -35.69 28.97
CA THR A 39 -20.96 -36.35 28.89
C THR A 39 -20.83 -37.58 27.97
N ASP A 40 -20.07 -37.43 26.87
CA ASP A 40 -18.80 -38.13 26.51
C ASP A 40 -18.24 -37.48 25.20
N PHE A 41 -17.02 -36.90 25.12
CA PHE A 41 -15.67 -37.51 24.94
C PHE A 41 -15.59 -38.38 23.65
N GLU A 42 -14.67 -38.25 22.66
CA GLU A 42 -13.35 -37.60 22.47
C GLU A 42 -13.08 -37.34 20.95
N GLN A 43 -12.02 -36.69 20.43
CA GLN A 43 -11.11 -35.59 20.86
C GLN A 43 -10.09 -35.31 19.73
N ASN A 44 -9.87 -34.06 19.27
CA ASN A 44 -8.55 -33.57 18.81
C ASN A 44 -8.49 -32.04 18.73
N VAL A 45 -7.35 -31.43 19.12
CA VAL A 45 -7.17 -29.98 19.29
C VAL A 45 -5.79 -29.56 18.80
N GLY A 46 -5.68 -28.40 18.13
CA GLY A 46 -4.40 -27.82 17.73
C GLY A 46 -4.46 -26.30 17.72
N LEU A 47 -4.13 -25.66 18.85
CA LEU A 47 -4.08 -24.20 19.01
C LEU A 47 -3.02 -23.83 20.06
N MET A 48 -2.06 -22.99 19.65
CA MET A 48 -1.15 -22.27 20.56
C MET A 48 -1.75 -20.88 20.87
N PRO A 49 -1.69 -20.40 22.12
CA PRO A 49 -1.84 -18.99 22.44
C PRO A 49 -0.48 -18.32 22.73
N GLU A 50 -0.35 -17.10 22.23
CA GLU A 50 0.86 -16.28 22.19
C GLU A 50 1.01 -15.42 23.48
N PHE A 51 2.25 -15.09 23.86
CA PHE A 51 2.55 -14.35 25.09
C PHE A 51 2.36 -12.82 24.91
N THR A 52 1.35 -12.24 25.58
CA THR A 52 1.23 -10.78 25.75
C THR A 52 2.00 -10.27 27.00
N PRO A 53 2.60 -9.06 26.97
CA PRO A 53 3.37 -8.53 28.10
C PRO A 53 2.47 -8.02 29.25
N MET A 54 2.69 -8.55 30.46
CA MET A 54 1.95 -8.17 31.67
C MET A 54 2.53 -6.93 32.38
N ASN A 55 1.66 -5.95 32.65
CA ASN A 55 1.91 -4.82 33.53
C ASN A 55 1.44 -5.19 34.98
N PRO A 56 2.23 -5.02 36.05
CA PRO A 56 1.99 -5.74 37.31
C PRO A 56 1.07 -4.99 38.29
N LEU A 57 -0.26 -5.04 38.09
CA LEU A 57 -1.25 -4.42 39.00
C LEU A 57 -2.62 -5.15 39.11
N LEU A 58 -2.66 -6.44 39.48
CA LEU A 58 -3.71 -7.02 40.36
C LEU A 58 -3.42 -8.49 40.73
N PRO A 59 -3.76 -8.98 41.95
CA PRO A 59 -3.64 -10.39 42.31
C PRO A 59 -4.99 -11.13 42.26
N GLY A 60 -5.04 -12.30 41.61
CA GLY A 60 -6.16 -13.25 41.77
C GLY A 60 -6.33 -14.27 40.64
N LEU A 61 -6.73 -15.49 41.05
CA LEU A 61 -7.28 -16.57 40.20
C LEU A 61 -6.31 -17.27 39.22
N GLY A 62 -5.47 -18.15 39.77
CA GLY A 62 -4.93 -19.28 39.02
C GLY A 62 -5.79 -20.54 39.23
N LEU A 63 -5.95 -21.35 38.18
CA LEU A 63 -6.44 -22.74 38.23
C LEU A 63 -6.07 -23.44 36.91
N VAL A 64 -4.84 -23.95 36.85
CA VAL A 64 -4.42 -24.93 35.82
C VAL A 64 -4.74 -26.32 36.37
N PRO A 65 -5.32 -27.25 35.60
CA PRO A 65 -5.62 -28.59 36.11
C PRO A 65 -4.34 -29.38 36.43
N GLU A 66 -4.19 -29.85 37.67
CA GLU A 66 -3.13 -30.79 38.02
C GLU A 66 -3.40 -32.17 37.39
N VAL A 67 -2.60 -32.54 36.40
CA VAL A 67 -2.55 -33.92 35.90
C VAL A 67 -1.81 -34.79 36.94
N PRO A 68 -2.30 -35.99 37.30
CA PRO A 68 -1.64 -36.84 38.29
C PRO A 68 -0.26 -37.31 37.81
N VAL A 69 0.79 -36.64 38.28
CA VAL A 69 2.18 -36.99 37.95
C VAL A 69 2.61 -38.25 38.71
N ILE A 70 2.67 -39.38 38.01
CA ILE A 70 3.22 -40.63 38.56
C ILE A 70 4.74 -40.48 38.68
N LYS A 71 5.22 -40.30 39.91
CA LYS A 71 6.65 -40.26 40.24
C LYS A 71 7.22 -41.68 40.30
N GLU A 72 8.26 -41.97 39.53
CA GLU A 72 8.93 -43.28 39.47
C GLU A 72 10.02 -43.44 40.56
N ILE A 73 10.49 -44.67 40.79
CA ILE A 73 11.62 -44.97 41.69
C ILE A 73 12.94 -44.66 40.98
N ILE A 74 13.73 -43.74 41.54
CA ILE A 74 15.01 -43.33 40.98
C ILE A 74 16.15 -44.10 41.68
N HIS A 75 16.97 -44.79 40.89
CA HIS A 75 18.11 -45.56 41.38
C HIS A 75 19.41 -44.81 41.10
N CYS A 76 20.12 -44.39 42.16
CA CYS A 76 21.45 -43.79 42.09
C CYS A 76 22.51 -44.84 42.52
N LYS A 77 23.81 -44.54 42.36
CA LYS A 77 24.87 -45.49 42.70
C LYS A 77 25.01 -45.66 44.22
N SER A 78 24.83 -44.57 44.99
CA SER A 78 24.93 -44.56 46.45
C SER A 78 23.59 -44.62 47.20
N CYS A 79 22.46 -44.44 46.50
CA CYS A 79 21.14 -44.37 47.14
C CYS A 79 19.97 -44.74 46.22
N THR A 80 18.77 -44.92 46.79
CA THR A 80 17.51 -45.09 46.05
C THR A 80 16.47 -44.09 46.55
N LEU A 81 15.77 -43.43 45.62
CA LEU A 81 14.70 -42.48 45.91
C LEU A 81 13.35 -43.11 45.59
N PHE A 82 12.54 -43.33 46.62
CA PHE A 82 11.16 -43.82 46.48
C PHE A 82 10.19 -42.64 46.37
N PRO A 83 9.20 -42.68 45.45
CA PRO A 83 8.27 -41.58 45.26
C PRO A 83 7.38 -41.34 46.50
N PRO A 84 6.87 -40.11 46.69
CA PRO A 84 5.84 -39.84 47.68
C PRO A 84 4.55 -40.60 47.35
N ASN A 85 3.72 -40.87 48.38
CA ASN A 85 2.38 -41.41 48.17
C ASN A 85 1.53 -40.36 47.39
N PRO A 86 0.94 -40.71 46.23
CA PRO A 86 0.16 -39.76 45.42
C PRO A 86 -1.10 -39.24 46.12
N ASN A 87 -1.57 -39.90 47.18
CA ASN A 87 -2.73 -39.46 47.97
C ASN A 87 -2.40 -38.42 49.06
N LEU A 88 -1.16 -37.90 49.09
CA LEU A 88 -0.74 -36.83 50.00
C LEU A 88 -0.63 -35.51 49.23
N PRO A 89 -1.03 -34.36 49.82
CA PRO A 89 -0.90 -33.07 49.16
C PRO A 89 0.57 -32.77 48.80
N PRO A 90 0.83 -32.05 47.69
CA PRO A 90 2.16 -31.59 47.33
C PRO A 90 2.85 -30.87 48.49
N PRO A 91 4.17 -31.02 48.68
CA PRO A 91 4.91 -30.22 49.65
C PRO A 91 4.72 -28.73 49.34
N ALA A 92 4.39 -27.92 50.34
CA ALA A 92 4.30 -26.47 50.16
C ALA A 92 5.66 -25.90 49.71
N THR A 93 5.64 -25.10 48.65
CA THR A 93 6.79 -24.38 48.10
C THR A 93 6.61 -22.88 48.32
N ARG A 94 7.72 -22.14 48.34
CA ARG A 94 7.71 -20.69 48.45
C ARG A 94 7.56 -20.02 47.08
N ASP A 95 7.26 -18.73 47.08
CA ASP A 95 7.34 -17.91 45.86
C ASP A 95 8.79 -17.86 45.35
N ARG A 96 8.97 -18.05 44.04
CA ARG A 96 10.30 -18.05 43.38
C ARG A 96 10.96 -16.66 43.48
N PRO A 97 12.14 -16.54 44.11
CA PRO A 97 12.90 -15.28 44.08
C PRO A 97 13.37 -14.93 42.66
N PRO A 98 13.51 -13.64 42.31
CA PRO A 98 14.03 -13.24 40.99
C PRO A 98 15.43 -13.79 40.72
N GLY A 99 15.63 -14.46 39.58
CA GLY A 99 16.91 -15.04 39.17
C GLY A 99 17.35 -16.25 40.01
N CYS A 100 16.42 -16.93 40.67
CA CYS A 100 16.70 -18.04 41.58
C CYS A 100 17.36 -19.22 40.85
N LYS A 101 18.66 -19.42 41.09
CA LYS A 101 19.46 -20.59 40.65
C LYS A 101 19.77 -21.54 41.81
N THR A 102 19.51 -21.12 43.04
CA THR A 102 19.80 -21.87 44.27
C THR A 102 18.55 -22.52 44.83
N ILE A 103 18.62 -23.83 45.11
CA ILE A 103 17.60 -24.57 45.87
C ILE A 103 18.02 -24.76 47.32
N PHE A 104 17.02 -24.88 48.19
CA PHE A 104 17.13 -25.46 49.51
C PHE A 104 16.74 -26.93 49.44
N VAL A 105 17.55 -27.82 50.03
CA VAL A 105 17.24 -29.25 50.16
C VAL A 105 17.28 -29.64 51.63
N GLY A 106 16.13 -29.89 52.22
CA GLY A 106 15.97 -30.40 53.59
C GLY A 106 15.69 -31.90 53.64
N GLY A 107 15.88 -32.49 54.83
CA GLY A 107 15.51 -33.89 55.08
C GLY A 107 16.49 -34.92 54.51
N LEU A 108 17.75 -34.51 54.32
CA LEU A 108 18.84 -35.41 53.95
C LEU A 108 19.17 -36.39 55.11
N PRO A 109 19.60 -37.63 54.82
CA PRO A 109 20.13 -38.54 55.84
C PRO A 109 21.36 -37.95 56.54
N GLU A 110 21.60 -38.33 57.80
CA GLU A 110 22.73 -37.83 58.58
C GLU A 110 24.07 -38.17 57.90
N ASN A 111 24.15 -39.40 57.37
CA ASN A 111 25.31 -39.96 56.67
C ASN A 111 25.44 -39.53 55.18
N SER A 112 24.64 -38.58 54.68
CA SER A 112 24.71 -38.19 53.26
C SER A 112 26.04 -37.51 52.90
N THR A 113 26.77 -38.00 51.89
CA THR A 113 27.97 -37.32 51.38
C THR A 113 27.60 -36.24 50.35
N GLU A 114 28.55 -35.38 50.00
CA GLU A 114 28.40 -34.42 48.90
C GLU A 114 28.24 -35.14 47.56
N GLN A 115 28.99 -36.24 47.34
CA GLN A 115 28.85 -37.12 46.17
C GLN A 115 27.43 -37.69 46.01
N THR A 116 26.76 -38.10 47.10
CA THR A 116 25.35 -38.52 47.02
C THR A 116 24.42 -37.38 46.61
N ILE A 117 24.72 -36.13 47.00
CA ILE A 117 23.93 -34.95 46.59
C ILE A 117 24.17 -34.67 45.09
N GLU A 118 25.40 -34.76 44.61
CA GLU A 118 25.73 -34.65 43.18
C GLU A 118 25.09 -35.75 42.34
N GLU A 119 25.05 -37.00 42.81
CA GLU A 119 24.38 -38.11 42.11
C GLU A 119 22.87 -37.90 41.95
N ILE A 120 22.23 -37.21 42.90
CA ILE A 120 20.78 -36.95 42.89
C ILE A 120 20.45 -35.71 42.03
N PHE A 121 21.20 -34.62 42.22
CA PHE A 121 20.86 -33.31 41.63
C PHE A 121 21.65 -32.97 40.37
N GLY A 122 22.80 -33.61 40.12
CA GLY A 122 23.58 -33.45 38.88
C GLY A 122 22.80 -33.79 37.60
N PRO A 123 21.94 -34.84 37.58
CA PRO A 123 21.06 -35.10 36.44
C PRO A 123 20.02 -34.00 36.16
N CYS A 124 19.72 -33.12 37.14
CA CYS A 124 18.83 -31.98 36.91
C CYS A 124 19.53 -30.92 36.04
N GLY A 125 20.82 -30.66 36.30
CA GLY A 125 21.66 -29.73 35.56
C GLY A 125 22.98 -29.42 36.27
N GLY A 126 23.83 -28.61 35.65
CA GLY A 126 25.17 -28.30 36.13
C GLY A 126 25.18 -27.61 37.50
N ILE A 127 25.81 -28.24 38.49
CA ILE A 127 25.97 -27.71 39.84
C ILE A 127 27.22 -26.80 39.88
N ILE A 128 27.06 -25.57 40.37
CA ILE A 128 28.16 -24.63 40.61
C ILE A 128 28.72 -24.79 42.03
N ALA A 129 27.85 -24.97 43.04
CA ALA A 129 28.28 -25.09 44.43
C ALA A 129 27.25 -25.81 45.30
N ILE A 130 27.73 -26.64 46.23
CA ILE A 130 26.93 -27.26 47.28
C ILE A 130 27.39 -26.67 48.62
N ARG A 131 26.44 -26.29 49.49
CA ARG A 131 26.69 -25.80 50.85
C ARG A 131 25.91 -26.64 51.85
N LYS A 132 26.49 -27.77 52.31
CA LYS A 132 25.88 -28.65 53.32
C LYS A 132 25.93 -28.02 54.73
N SER A 133 24.82 -28.10 55.45
CA SER A 133 24.67 -27.66 56.84
C SER A 133 24.75 -28.82 57.83
N LYS A 134 25.12 -28.52 59.08
CA LYS A 134 25.11 -29.47 60.20
C LYS A 134 23.70 -29.91 60.65
N LYS A 135 22.64 -29.31 60.09
CA LYS A 135 21.23 -29.60 60.41
C LYS A 135 20.51 -30.38 59.30
N ASN A 136 21.20 -31.31 58.62
CA ASN A 136 20.63 -32.21 57.60
C ASN A 136 19.87 -31.49 56.46
N PHE A 137 20.38 -30.33 56.06
CA PHE A 137 19.97 -29.60 54.86
C PHE A 137 21.20 -29.13 54.08
N CYS A 138 21.04 -28.85 52.79
CA CYS A 138 22.03 -28.14 51.98
C CYS A 138 21.37 -27.04 51.13
N HIS A 139 22.20 -26.13 50.63
CA HIS A 139 21.85 -25.29 49.49
C HIS A 139 22.66 -25.73 48.28
N ILE A 140 22.02 -25.85 47.11
CA ILE A 140 22.67 -26.23 45.86
C ILE A 140 22.43 -25.11 44.87
N ARG A 141 23.51 -24.51 44.35
CA ARG A 141 23.47 -23.49 43.30
C ARG A 141 23.74 -24.13 41.96
N PHE A 142 22.82 -24.00 41.02
CA PHE A 142 22.98 -24.46 39.64
C PHE A 142 23.55 -23.35 38.74
N ALA A 143 24.00 -23.71 37.54
CA ALA A 143 24.39 -22.76 36.51
C ALA A 143 23.19 -21.98 35.94
N GLU A 144 22.09 -22.71 35.68
CA GLU A 144 20.93 -22.20 34.94
C GLU A 144 19.66 -22.16 35.80
N GLU A 145 18.85 -21.10 35.62
CA GLU A 145 17.64 -20.87 36.41
C GLU A 145 16.58 -21.98 36.21
N PHE A 146 16.37 -22.46 34.98
CA PHE A 146 15.40 -23.54 34.69
C PHE A 146 15.76 -24.90 35.34
N THR A 147 17.00 -25.07 35.81
CA THR A 147 17.42 -26.31 36.51
C THR A 147 16.73 -26.45 37.86
N VAL A 148 16.39 -25.32 38.49
CA VAL A 148 15.68 -25.27 39.77
C VAL A 148 14.34 -26.00 39.70
N ASP A 149 13.59 -25.83 38.61
CA ASP A 149 12.27 -26.47 38.43
C ASP A 149 12.38 -28.00 38.33
N LYS A 150 13.39 -28.49 37.61
CA LYS A 150 13.70 -29.93 37.54
C LYS A 150 14.09 -30.51 38.90
N ALA A 151 14.86 -29.76 39.70
CA ALA A 151 15.26 -30.21 41.02
C ALA A 151 14.10 -30.14 42.03
N LEU A 152 13.19 -29.17 41.90
CA LEU A 152 11.99 -29.04 42.73
C LEU A 152 11.06 -30.26 42.61
N TYR A 153 11.04 -30.90 41.43
CA TYR A 153 10.33 -32.16 41.19
C TYR A 153 10.74 -33.29 42.17
N LEU A 154 11.99 -33.29 42.65
CA LEU A 154 12.49 -34.29 43.61
C LEU A 154 11.97 -34.05 45.04
N SER A 155 11.25 -32.96 45.30
CA SER A 155 10.57 -32.70 46.56
C SER A 155 9.52 -33.77 46.87
N GLY A 156 9.54 -34.29 48.10
CA GLY A 156 8.66 -35.32 48.63
C GLY A 156 9.22 -36.75 48.57
N TYR A 157 10.26 -37.01 47.76
CA TYR A 157 10.89 -38.33 47.63
C TYR A 157 11.50 -38.83 48.94
N ARG A 158 11.45 -40.15 49.19
CA ARG A 158 12.11 -40.80 50.32
C ARG A 158 13.44 -41.41 49.89
N ILE A 159 14.53 -40.89 50.42
CA ILE A 159 15.89 -41.37 50.16
C ILE A 159 16.27 -42.51 51.13
N ARG A 160 16.99 -43.50 50.62
CA ARG A 160 17.67 -44.56 51.38
C ARG A 160 19.10 -44.72 50.87
N LEU A 161 20.10 -44.66 51.74
CA LEU A 161 21.51 -44.86 51.40
C LEU A 161 21.85 -46.36 51.38
N GLY A 162 22.38 -46.84 50.24
CA GLY A 162 22.69 -48.25 50.00
C GLY A 162 21.55 -49.20 50.37
N SER A 163 21.91 -50.35 50.96
CA SER A 163 20.97 -51.36 51.46
C SER A 163 20.61 -51.20 52.95
N SER A 164 21.03 -50.11 53.59
CA SER A 164 20.76 -49.89 55.02
C SER A 164 19.28 -49.61 55.28
N THR A 165 18.79 -50.10 56.42
CA THR A 165 17.42 -49.83 56.91
C THR A 165 17.43 -49.00 58.20
N ASP A 166 18.59 -48.52 58.65
CA ASP A 166 18.70 -47.63 59.81
C ASP A 166 18.03 -46.27 59.51
N LYS A 167 17.43 -45.67 60.54
CA LYS A 167 16.81 -44.35 60.51
C LYS A 167 17.80 -43.24 60.17
N LYS A 168 19.10 -43.46 60.39
CA LYS A 168 20.18 -42.51 60.04
C LYS A 168 20.51 -42.47 58.55
N ASP A 169 20.19 -43.55 57.84
CA ASP A 169 20.47 -43.75 56.41
C ASP A 169 19.23 -43.51 55.53
N SER A 170 18.11 -43.05 56.11
CA SER A 170 16.90 -42.73 55.37
C SER A 170 16.36 -41.35 55.74
N GLY A 171 15.81 -40.64 54.75
CA GLY A 171 15.25 -39.31 54.89
C GLY A 171 14.07 -39.09 53.95
N ARG A 172 13.41 -37.93 54.08
CA ARG A 172 12.42 -37.46 53.09
C ARG A 172 12.88 -36.12 52.57
N LEU A 173 13.25 -36.08 51.31
CA LEU A 173 13.70 -34.87 50.63
C LEU A 173 12.56 -33.85 50.59
N HIS A 174 12.88 -32.63 50.96
CA HIS A 174 12.07 -31.45 50.70
C HIS A 174 12.94 -30.47 49.94
N VAL A 175 12.61 -30.26 48.66
CA VAL A 175 13.26 -29.27 47.81
C VAL A 175 12.34 -28.06 47.74
N ASP A 176 12.90 -26.86 47.86
CA ASP A 176 12.21 -25.57 47.79
C ASP A 176 13.16 -24.48 47.25
N PHE A 177 12.61 -23.34 46.85
CA PHE A 177 13.40 -22.19 46.38
C PHE A 177 14.25 -21.59 47.51
N ALA A 178 15.52 -21.26 47.23
CA ALA A 178 16.38 -20.55 48.18
C ALA A 178 16.61 -19.10 47.75
N GLN A 179 16.45 -18.19 48.72
CA GLN A 179 16.77 -16.77 48.52
C GLN A 179 18.28 -16.53 48.69
N ALA A 180 19.05 -16.85 47.65
CA ALA A 180 20.49 -16.57 47.63
C ALA A 180 20.78 -15.10 47.26
N ARG A 181 21.72 -14.47 47.98
CA ARG A 181 22.14 -13.09 47.71
C ARG A 181 22.88 -12.95 46.37
N ASP A 182 23.66 -13.95 46.02
CA ASP A 182 24.47 -13.99 44.80
C ASP A 182 23.57 -14.03 43.54
N ASP A 183 22.48 -14.82 43.59
CA ASP A 183 21.47 -14.94 42.54
C ASP A 183 20.72 -13.62 42.32
N LEU A 184 20.25 -12.97 43.40
CA LEU A 184 19.58 -11.67 43.32
C LEU A 184 20.52 -10.59 42.74
N TYR A 185 21.80 -10.60 43.12
CA TYR A 185 22.78 -9.64 42.62
C TYR A 185 23.07 -9.84 41.12
N GLU A 186 23.19 -11.07 40.64
CA GLU A 186 23.29 -11.38 39.20
C GLU A 186 22.07 -10.88 38.44
N TRP A 187 20.86 -11.15 38.95
CA TRP A 187 19.61 -10.70 38.34
C TRP A 187 19.52 -9.18 38.25
N GLU A 188 19.81 -8.44 39.33
CA GLU A 188 19.82 -6.97 39.30
C GLU A 188 20.87 -6.42 38.31
N CYS A 189 22.03 -7.07 38.19
CA CYS A 189 23.05 -6.66 37.23
C CYS A 189 22.56 -6.84 35.79
N TYR A 190 21.89 -7.95 35.50
CA TYR A 190 21.26 -8.23 34.21
C TYR A 190 20.14 -7.23 33.88
N GLN A 191 19.25 -6.92 34.84
CA GLN A 191 18.22 -5.88 34.65
C GLN A 191 18.84 -4.50 34.38
N ARG A 192 19.90 -4.13 35.10
CA ARG A 192 20.65 -2.88 34.86
C ARG A 192 21.39 -2.86 33.50
N MET A 193 21.69 -4.02 32.90
CA MET A 193 22.25 -4.13 31.56
C MET A 193 21.17 -3.89 30.50
N LEU A 194 20.05 -4.62 30.56
CA LEU A 194 18.91 -4.45 29.67
C LEU A 194 18.39 -3.00 29.66
N ALA A 195 18.26 -2.37 30.83
CA ALA A 195 17.83 -0.97 30.93
C ALA A 195 18.84 0.08 30.39
N ARG A 196 20.09 -0.31 30.10
CA ARG A 196 21.05 0.51 29.34
C ARG A 196 20.92 0.27 27.85
N GLU A 197 20.83 -0.99 27.45
CA GLU A 197 20.66 -1.40 26.05
C GLU A 197 19.36 -0.85 25.46
N GLU A 198 18.25 -0.90 26.19
CA GLU A 198 16.99 -0.34 25.72
C GLU A 198 17.07 1.18 25.51
N ARG A 199 17.72 1.92 26.41
CA ARG A 199 17.95 3.37 26.23
C ARG A 199 18.89 3.66 25.06
N HIS A 200 19.89 2.82 24.84
CA HIS A 200 20.79 2.92 23.69
C HIS A 200 20.04 2.69 22.38
N ARG A 201 19.20 1.64 22.32
CA ARG A 201 18.34 1.33 21.17
C ARG A 201 17.36 2.46 20.89
N ARG A 202 16.62 2.93 21.90
CA ARG A 202 15.68 4.07 21.76
C ARG A 202 16.41 5.34 21.28
N LYS A 203 17.62 5.62 21.79
CA LYS A 203 18.40 6.77 21.32
C LYS A 203 18.83 6.65 19.86
N ILE A 204 19.29 5.47 19.42
CA ILE A 204 19.64 5.25 18.00
C ILE A 204 18.40 5.42 17.10
N GLU A 205 17.25 4.89 17.54
CA GLU A 205 15.97 4.99 16.86
C GLU A 205 15.48 6.46 16.77
N GLU A 206 15.65 7.24 17.84
CA GLU A 206 15.39 8.69 17.87
C GLU A 206 16.37 9.52 17.03
N ASP A 207 17.67 9.22 17.10
CA ASP A 207 18.71 9.91 16.32
C ASP A 207 18.57 9.60 14.81
N LEU A 208 18.05 8.43 14.42
CA LEU A 208 17.73 8.07 13.02
C LEU A 208 16.51 8.84 12.48
N MET A 209 15.50 9.08 13.32
CA MET A 209 14.30 9.83 12.95
C MET A 209 14.50 11.36 12.95
N ARG A 210 15.68 11.85 13.37
CA ARG A 210 16.04 13.26 13.24
C ARG A 210 16.33 13.56 11.76
N PRO A 211 15.77 14.64 11.16
CA PRO A 211 16.12 15.01 9.80
C PRO A 211 17.64 15.23 9.69
N PRO A 212 18.28 14.80 8.59
CA PRO A 212 19.72 14.93 8.43
C PRO A 212 20.12 16.39 8.57
N SER A 213 21.17 16.65 9.36
CA SER A 213 21.74 17.98 9.53
C SER A 213 21.98 18.62 8.16
N PRO A 214 21.59 19.89 7.94
CA PRO A 214 21.84 20.58 6.67
C PRO A 214 23.30 20.41 6.23
N PRO A 215 23.58 20.12 4.94
CA PRO A 215 24.93 19.90 4.46
C PRO A 215 25.87 21.03 4.91
N PRO A 216 27.12 20.72 5.32
CA PRO A 216 28.08 21.73 5.75
C PRO A 216 28.17 22.86 4.72
N ILE A 217 27.84 24.07 5.14
CA ILE A 217 27.74 25.19 4.21
C ILE A 217 29.16 25.64 3.88
N VAL A 218 29.59 25.35 2.65
CA VAL A 218 30.90 25.74 2.13
C VAL A 218 31.08 27.25 2.32
N HIS A 219 32.14 27.65 3.02
CA HIS A 219 32.45 29.05 3.25
C HIS A 219 33.23 29.64 2.07
N TYR A 220 33.10 30.94 1.82
CA TYR A 220 33.91 31.59 0.78
C TYR A 220 35.40 31.50 1.11
N SER A 221 36.19 31.04 0.14
CA SER A 221 37.62 31.26 0.07
C SER A 221 38.03 31.39 -1.41
N ASP A 222 39.18 31.98 -1.70
CA ASP A 222 39.62 32.16 -3.09
C ASP A 222 39.90 30.81 -3.79
N HIS A 223 40.26 29.77 -3.03
CA HIS A 223 40.40 28.40 -3.54
C HIS A 223 39.04 27.79 -3.90
N GLU A 224 38.09 27.78 -2.96
CA GLU A 224 36.73 27.29 -3.20
C GLU A 224 36.05 28.07 -4.34
N CYS A 225 36.29 29.38 -4.42
CA CYS A 225 35.75 30.23 -5.49
C CYS A 225 36.29 29.85 -6.88
N SER A 226 37.56 29.42 -6.94
CA SER A 226 38.15 28.94 -8.20
C SER A 226 37.54 27.61 -8.62
N LEU A 227 37.48 26.64 -7.69
CA LEU A 227 36.84 25.34 -7.92
C LEU A 227 35.36 25.49 -8.32
N LEU A 228 34.62 26.35 -7.62
CA LEU A 228 33.22 26.61 -7.91
C LEU A 228 33.03 27.23 -9.29
N GLY A 229 33.91 28.16 -9.69
CA GLY A 229 33.88 28.77 -11.01
C GLY A 229 34.10 27.79 -12.16
N ASP A 230 34.84 26.70 -11.95
CA ASP A 230 34.98 25.62 -12.94
C ASP A 230 33.77 24.67 -12.89
N LYS A 231 33.31 24.25 -11.71
CA LYS A 231 32.09 23.44 -11.56
C LYS A 231 30.84 24.08 -12.15
N ILE A 232 30.71 25.41 -12.10
CA ILE A 232 29.59 26.13 -12.72
C ILE A 232 29.61 25.96 -14.25
N LYS A 233 30.78 25.83 -14.90
CA LYS A 233 30.86 25.65 -16.37
C LYS A 233 30.49 24.22 -16.80
N GLU A 234 30.53 23.26 -15.89
CA GLU A 234 30.23 21.85 -16.16
C GLU A 234 28.75 21.53 -15.93
N ASP A 235 28.04 21.17 -17.01
CA ASP A 235 26.59 20.91 -16.95
C ASP A 235 26.19 19.83 -15.93
N GLY A 236 27.01 18.78 -15.77
CA GLY A 236 26.77 17.71 -14.81
C GLY A 236 26.90 18.12 -13.34
N GLN A 237 27.58 19.22 -13.04
CA GLN A 237 27.80 19.73 -11.67
C GLN A 237 27.07 21.06 -11.41
N PHE A 238 26.52 21.70 -12.45
CA PHE A 238 25.88 23.01 -12.41
C PHE A 238 24.82 23.15 -11.30
N ALA A 239 23.94 22.16 -11.14
CA ALA A 239 22.86 22.20 -10.15
C ALA A 239 23.35 22.27 -8.69
N GLU A 240 24.43 21.56 -8.36
CA GLU A 240 25.05 21.64 -7.03
C GLU A 240 25.83 22.96 -6.88
N ALA A 241 26.60 23.33 -7.90
CA ALA A 241 27.48 24.49 -7.90
C ALA A 241 26.69 25.83 -7.78
N VAL A 242 25.61 25.99 -8.53
CA VAL A 242 24.72 27.17 -8.43
C VAL A 242 24.13 27.31 -7.03
N ARG A 243 23.85 26.19 -6.33
CA ARG A 243 23.31 26.20 -4.98
C ARG A 243 24.32 26.77 -3.96
N VAL A 244 25.61 26.48 -4.15
CA VAL A 244 26.70 27.08 -3.36
C VAL A 244 26.87 28.57 -3.70
N LEU A 245 26.86 28.92 -5.00
CA LEU A 245 26.94 30.32 -5.44
C LEU A 245 25.81 31.17 -4.87
N LEU A 246 24.57 30.69 -4.93
CA LEU A 246 23.39 31.32 -4.34
C LEU A 246 23.58 31.54 -2.84
N THR A 247 24.04 30.52 -2.12
CA THR A 247 24.29 30.60 -0.67
C THR A 247 25.33 31.68 -0.32
N TRP A 248 26.37 31.85 -1.13
CA TRP A 248 27.38 32.91 -0.94
C TRP A 248 26.83 34.31 -1.27
N LEU A 249 25.97 34.43 -2.29
CA LEU A 249 25.31 35.68 -2.65
C LEU A 249 24.33 36.13 -1.55
N GLU A 250 23.47 35.23 -1.08
CA GLU A 250 22.49 35.49 0.00
C GLU A 250 23.15 35.87 1.33
N ARG A 251 24.33 35.31 1.62
CA ARG A 251 25.13 35.64 2.81
C ARG A 251 25.90 36.96 2.72
N GLY A 252 25.98 37.57 1.55
CA GLY A 252 26.76 38.79 1.34
C GLY A 252 28.28 38.58 1.37
N GLU A 253 28.77 37.40 0.96
CA GLU A 253 30.22 37.13 0.82
C GLU A 253 30.88 38.01 -0.27
N VAL A 254 30.05 38.61 -1.14
CA VAL A 254 30.47 39.55 -2.19
C VAL A 254 30.89 40.89 -1.60
N ASN A 255 32.12 41.30 -1.92
CA ASN A 255 32.70 42.57 -1.55
C ASN A 255 33.53 43.15 -2.71
N ARG A 256 33.99 44.40 -2.57
CA ARG A 256 34.74 45.10 -3.64
C ARG A 256 36.03 44.39 -4.11
N ARG A 257 36.58 43.43 -3.36
CA ARG A 257 37.81 42.69 -3.73
C ARG A 257 37.52 41.44 -4.55
N ASN A 258 36.42 40.73 -4.28
CA ASN A 258 36.05 39.48 -4.94
C ASN A 258 34.89 39.61 -5.95
N ALA A 259 34.27 40.79 -6.09
CA ALA A 259 33.14 41.04 -6.99
C ALA A 259 33.37 40.55 -8.44
N ASN A 260 34.58 40.68 -8.99
CA ASN A 260 34.90 40.20 -10.33
C ASN A 260 34.82 38.67 -10.46
N ASN A 261 35.17 37.92 -9.40
CA ASN A 261 35.07 36.46 -9.38
C ASN A 261 33.59 36.03 -9.37
N PHE A 262 32.78 36.65 -8.51
CA PHE A 262 31.33 36.42 -8.47
C PHE A 262 30.65 36.81 -9.79
N TYR A 263 31.01 37.95 -10.38
CA TYR A 263 30.52 38.36 -11.69
C TYR A 263 30.87 37.33 -12.77
N SER A 264 32.09 36.77 -12.74
CA SER A 264 32.51 35.73 -13.68
C SER A 264 31.69 34.43 -13.51
N MET A 265 31.42 34.01 -12.25
CA MET A 265 30.55 32.87 -11.95
C MET A 265 29.09 33.10 -12.39
N ILE A 266 28.56 34.31 -12.21
CA ILE A 266 27.23 34.70 -12.71
C ILE A 266 27.20 34.72 -14.25
N GLN A 267 28.27 35.20 -14.89
CA GLN A 267 28.40 35.18 -16.35
C GLN A 267 28.46 33.76 -16.92
N SER A 268 29.21 32.85 -16.28
CA SER A 268 29.16 31.42 -16.60
C SER A 268 27.76 30.86 -16.42
N SER A 269 27.07 31.16 -15.31
CA SER A 269 25.68 30.73 -15.06
C SER A 269 24.71 31.20 -16.15
N ASN A 270 24.84 32.46 -16.61
CA ASN A 270 24.06 33.00 -17.73
C ASN A 270 24.39 32.32 -19.09
N SER A 271 25.55 31.68 -19.22
CA SER A 271 25.88 30.89 -20.42
C SER A 271 25.01 29.63 -20.52
N HIS A 272 24.64 29.01 -19.40
CA HIS A 272 23.73 27.85 -19.39
C HIS A 272 22.32 28.24 -19.84
N ILE A 273 21.86 29.48 -19.59
CA ILE A 273 20.57 29.96 -20.11
C ILE A 273 20.56 29.92 -21.65
N ARG A 274 21.61 30.45 -22.30
CA ARG A 274 21.71 30.38 -23.77
C ARG A 274 21.81 28.95 -24.29
N ARG A 275 22.54 28.07 -23.60
CA ARG A 275 22.64 26.65 -23.95
C ARG A 275 21.26 25.96 -23.85
N LEU A 276 20.58 26.11 -22.72
CA LEU A 276 19.26 25.53 -22.45
C LEU A 276 18.19 26.04 -23.42
N MET A 277 18.21 27.32 -23.81
CA MET A 277 17.31 27.86 -24.84
C MET A 277 17.60 27.24 -26.22
N SER A 278 18.86 27.02 -26.57
CA SER A 278 19.24 26.36 -27.82
C SER A 278 18.87 24.87 -27.82
N GLU A 279 18.98 24.17 -26.69
CA GLU A 279 18.56 22.78 -26.52
C GLU A 279 17.03 22.66 -26.57
N LYS A 280 16.31 23.58 -25.92
CA LYS A 280 14.85 23.67 -26.02
C LYS A 280 14.40 23.79 -27.48
N ALA A 281 14.95 24.75 -28.22
CA ALA A 281 14.62 24.95 -29.63
C ALA A 281 15.00 23.74 -30.52
N GLN A 282 16.10 23.05 -30.20
CA GLN A 282 16.49 21.82 -30.89
C GLN A 282 15.50 20.68 -30.61
N HIS A 283 15.03 20.51 -29.38
CA HIS A 283 14.03 19.51 -29.02
C HIS A 283 12.64 19.81 -29.59
N GLU A 284 12.24 21.09 -29.64
CA GLU A 284 11.00 21.53 -30.32
C GLU A 284 11.06 21.19 -31.82
N LYS A 285 12.19 21.46 -32.47
CA LYS A 285 12.41 21.06 -33.87
C LYS A 285 12.40 19.54 -34.06
N GLU A 286 13.05 18.76 -33.18
CA GLU A 286 13.05 17.30 -33.24
C GLU A 286 11.65 16.71 -33.05
N MET A 287 10.83 17.32 -32.19
CA MET A 287 9.43 16.97 -31.96
C MET A 287 8.57 17.25 -33.20
N GLU A 288 8.73 18.40 -33.84
CA GLU A 288 8.01 18.75 -35.07
C GLU A 288 8.43 17.86 -36.26
N GLU A 289 9.74 17.60 -36.41
CA GLU A 289 10.22 16.60 -37.37
C GLU A 289 9.66 15.19 -37.11
N ALA A 290 9.39 14.83 -35.86
CA ALA A 290 8.78 13.54 -35.51
C ALA A 290 7.27 13.51 -35.80
N LYS A 291 6.54 14.59 -35.53
CA LYS A 291 5.12 14.78 -35.94
C LYS A 291 4.98 14.59 -37.45
N GLU A 292 5.77 15.29 -38.26
CA GLU A 292 5.72 15.20 -39.72
C GLU A 292 6.11 13.81 -40.28
N LYS A 293 7.12 13.15 -39.68
CA LYS A 293 7.46 11.75 -40.01
C LYS A 293 6.29 10.80 -39.71
N PHE A 294 5.60 10.97 -38.57
CA PHE A 294 4.43 10.16 -38.20
C PHE A 294 3.24 10.40 -39.13
N LYS A 295 2.91 11.67 -39.41
CA LYS A 295 1.86 12.12 -40.34
C LYS A 295 2.07 11.58 -41.76
N THR A 296 3.32 11.58 -42.23
CA THR A 296 3.72 10.99 -43.51
C THR A 296 3.51 9.47 -43.52
N ALA A 297 3.94 8.77 -42.46
CA ALA A 297 3.73 7.32 -42.33
C ALA A 297 2.24 6.96 -42.28
N LEU A 298 1.44 7.67 -41.48
CA LEU A 298 -0.02 7.47 -41.37
C LEU A 298 -0.73 7.71 -42.71
N SER A 299 -0.33 8.74 -43.45
CA SER A 299 -0.84 9.02 -44.80
C SER A 299 -0.51 7.89 -45.79
N ALA A 300 0.69 7.31 -45.71
CA ALA A 300 1.08 6.16 -46.54
C ALA A 300 0.31 4.89 -46.15
N THR A 301 0.07 4.63 -44.87
CA THR A 301 -0.76 3.53 -44.38
C THR A 301 -2.21 3.66 -44.87
N LEU A 302 -2.78 4.87 -44.83
CA LEU A 302 -4.12 5.14 -45.34
C LEU A 302 -4.25 4.84 -46.84
N ALA A 303 -3.26 5.24 -47.65
CA ALA A 303 -3.24 4.92 -49.07
C ALA A 303 -3.23 3.40 -49.34
N GLN A 304 -2.58 2.60 -48.49
CA GLN A 304 -2.65 1.13 -48.58
C GLN A 304 -4.05 0.60 -48.23
N PHE A 305 -4.69 1.11 -47.18
CA PHE A 305 -6.07 0.73 -46.85
C PHE A 305 -7.07 1.11 -47.95
N GLU A 306 -6.89 2.25 -48.63
CA GLU A 306 -7.71 2.62 -49.79
C GLU A 306 -7.56 1.66 -50.97
N GLN A 307 -6.34 1.18 -51.24
CA GLN A 307 -6.11 0.15 -52.26
C GLN A 307 -6.80 -1.17 -51.87
N ILE A 308 -6.68 -1.62 -50.61
CA ILE A 308 -7.33 -2.83 -50.10
C ILE A 308 -8.86 -2.72 -50.19
N VAL A 309 -9.44 -1.60 -49.76
CA VAL A 309 -10.88 -1.31 -49.90
C VAL A 309 -11.30 -1.32 -51.37
N SER A 310 -10.49 -0.78 -52.27
CA SER A 310 -10.75 -0.78 -53.72
C SER A 310 -10.76 -2.19 -54.32
N VAL A 311 -9.88 -3.10 -53.86
CA VAL A 311 -9.90 -4.52 -54.24
C VAL A 311 -11.21 -5.18 -53.81
N PHE A 312 -11.64 -4.97 -52.55
CA PHE A 312 -12.93 -5.52 -52.09
C PHE A 312 -14.12 -4.93 -52.85
N GLN A 313 -14.14 -3.62 -53.13
CA GLN A 313 -15.16 -2.99 -53.97
C GLN A 313 -15.18 -3.58 -55.39
N ALA A 314 -14.04 -3.89 -55.97
CA ALA A 314 -13.95 -4.54 -57.28
C ALA A 314 -14.46 -6.00 -57.25
N ALA A 315 -14.12 -6.77 -56.21
CA ALA A 315 -14.62 -8.12 -55.98
C ALA A 315 -16.15 -8.17 -55.76
N SER A 316 -16.73 -7.14 -55.13
CA SER A 316 -18.18 -6.98 -54.97
C SER A 316 -18.95 -6.64 -56.25
N LYS A 317 -18.27 -6.34 -57.38
CA LYS A 317 -18.96 -6.07 -58.66
C LYS A 317 -19.48 -7.38 -59.24
N GLN A 318 -20.69 -7.36 -59.79
CA GLN A 318 -21.39 -8.56 -60.27
C GLN A 318 -20.54 -9.49 -61.17
N LYS A 319 -19.74 -8.90 -62.06
CA LYS A 319 -18.79 -9.61 -62.96
C LYS A 319 -17.78 -10.53 -62.25
N ALA A 320 -17.43 -10.26 -60.99
CA ALA A 320 -16.58 -11.11 -60.15
C ALA A 320 -17.42 -11.84 -59.10
N TRP A 321 -18.40 -11.15 -58.51
CA TRP A 321 -19.26 -11.63 -57.43
C TRP A 321 -19.94 -12.95 -57.74
N ASP A 322 -20.46 -13.11 -58.95
CA ASP A 322 -21.23 -14.30 -59.33
C ASP A 322 -20.37 -15.58 -59.44
N HIS A 323 -19.05 -15.45 -59.54
CA HIS A 323 -18.11 -16.58 -59.53
C HIS A 323 -17.73 -17.05 -58.12
N PHE A 324 -17.94 -16.24 -57.07
CA PHE A 324 -17.63 -16.65 -55.69
C PHE A 324 -18.74 -17.50 -55.08
N SER A 325 -18.39 -18.43 -54.19
CA SER A 325 -19.34 -19.22 -53.42
C SER A 325 -20.09 -18.38 -52.38
N LYS A 326 -21.25 -18.85 -51.91
CA LYS A 326 -22.04 -18.16 -50.87
C LYS A 326 -21.25 -17.89 -49.58
N ALA A 327 -20.32 -18.78 -49.22
CA ALA A 327 -19.43 -18.60 -48.06
C ALA A 327 -18.34 -17.55 -48.34
N GLN A 328 -17.72 -17.59 -49.52
CA GLN A 328 -16.71 -16.60 -49.93
C GLN A 328 -17.29 -15.19 -50.00
N ARG A 329 -18.50 -15.01 -50.55
CA ARG A 329 -19.23 -13.74 -50.57
C ARG A 329 -19.44 -13.18 -49.16
N LYS A 330 -19.90 -14.01 -48.21
CA LYS A 330 -20.08 -13.61 -46.80
C LYS A 330 -18.77 -13.14 -46.17
N ASN A 331 -17.65 -13.81 -46.43
CA ASN A 331 -16.34 -13.41 -45.92
C ASN A 331 -15.85 -12.09 -46.56
N LEU A 332 -16.02 -11.93 -47.88
CA LEU A 332 -15.67 -10.70 -48.59
C LEU A 332 -16.45 -9.48 -48.05
N ASP A 333 -17.76 -9.63 -47.78
CA ASP A 333 -18.56 -8.56 -47.18
C ASP A 333 -18.10 -8.18 -45.76
N VAL A 334 -17.67 -9.16 -44.96
CA VAL A 334 -17.14 -8.92 -43.60
C VAL A 334 -15.79 -8.20 -43.67
N TRP A 335 -14.84 -8.72 -44.45
CA TRP A 335 -13.51 -8.11 -44.60
C TRP A 335 -13.58 -6.71 -45.22
N ARG A 336 -14.50 -6.49 -46.17
CA ARG A 336 -14.75 -5.17 -46.76
C ARG A 336 -15.21 -4.17 -45.71
N LYS A 337 -16.12 -4.55 -44.81
CA LYS A 337 -16.60 -3.67 -43.72
C LYS A 337 -15.47 -3.37 -42.73
N GLN A 338 -14.75 -4.39 -42.29
CA GLN A 338 -13.61 -4.23 -41.37
C GLN A 338 -12.52 -3.31 -41.95
N ALA A 339 -12.12 -3.51 -43.20
CA ALA A 339 -11.14 -2.65 -43.87
C ALA A 339 -11.65 -1.19 -44.05
N GLN A 340 -12.94 -1.03 -44.32
CA GLN A 340 -13.59 0.28 -44.44
C GLN A 340 -13.65 1.03 -43.10
N GLU A 341 -13.93 0.31 -42.00
CA GLU A 341 -13.97 0.84 -40.63
C GLU A 341 -12.57 1.27 -40.16
N ILE A 342 -11.55 0.40 -40.32
CA ILE A 342 -10.16 0.71 -39.96
C ILE A 342 -9.63 1.92 -40.74
N ARG A 343 -9.90 1.98 -42.05
CA ARG A 343 -9.54 3.14 -42.89
C ARG A 343 -10.20 4.43 -42.38
N ASN A 344 -11.49 4.38 -42.04
CA ASN A 344 -12.20 5.56 -41.55
C ASN A 344 -11.60 6.07 -40.24
N LEU A 345 -11.29 5.17 -39.29
CA LEU A 345 -10.66 5.51 -38.01
C LEU A 345 -9.28 6.16 -38.19
N GLN A 346 -8.41 5.60 -39.04
CA GLN A 346 -7.10 6.19 -39.32
C GLN A 346 -7.20 7.53 -40.05
N ASN A 347 -8.21 7.71 -40.91
CA ASN A 347 -8.45 8.97 -41.60
C ASN A 347 -8.96 10.04 -40.62
N GLU A 348 -9.79 9.66 -39.66
CA GLU A 348 -10.23 10.53 -38.57
C GLU A 348 -9.06 10.97 -37.68
N GLN A 349 -8.11 10.07 -37.37
CA GLN A 349 -6.86 10.42 -36.67
C GLN A 349 -6.03 11.43 -37.46
N LEU A 350 -5.78 11.20 -38.75
CA LEU A 350 -5.03 12.15 -39.60
C LEU A 350 -5.73 13.52 -39.72
N MET A 351 -7.07 13.54 -39.81
CA MET A 351 -7.85 14.78 -39.83
C MET A 351 -7.96 15.45 -38.45
N GLY A 352 -7.73 14.71 -37.37
CA GLY A 352 -7.57 15.24 -36.01
C GLY A 352 -6.29 16.06 -35.90
N ILE A 353 -5.15 15.43 -36.26
CA ILE A 353 -3.82 16.06 -36.25
C ILE A 353 -3.81 17.34 -37.08
N ARG A 354 -4.35 17.31 -38.30
CA ARG A 354 -4.44 18.53 -39.15
C ARG A 354 -5.26 19.67 -38.53
N ARG A 355 -6.32 19.35 -37.78
CA ARG A 355 -7.15 20.36 -37.09
C ARG A 355 -6.45 20.94 -35.87
N GLU A 356 -5.56 20.18 -35.24
CA GLU A 356 -4.72 20.63 -34.14
C GLU A 356 -3.63 21.58 -34.69
N GLU A 357 -2.94 21.20 -35.76
CA GLU A 357 -1.98 22.05 -36.50
C GLU A 357 -2.61 23.36 -37.02
N GLU A 358 -3.82 23.30 -37.61
CA GLU A 358 -4.57 24.49 -38.07
C GLU A 358 -4.93 25.46 -36.93
N MET A 359 -4.95 25.00 -35.68
CA MET A 359 -5.17 25.84 -34.49
C MET A 359 -3.85 26.34 -33.89
N GLU A 360 -2.78 25.53 -33.92
CA GLU A 360 -1.42 25.93 -33.48
C GLU A 360 -0.86 27.08 -34.35
N MET A 361 -1.10 27.05 -35.67
CA MET A 361 -0.62 28.07 -36.62
C MET A 361 -1.31 29.46 -36.51
N SER A 362 -2.34 29.61 -35.66
CA SER A 362 -3.11 30.86 -35.56
C SER A 362 -2.57 31.87 -34.53
N ASP A 363 -1.57 31.50 -33.73
CA ASP A 363 -0.97 32.35 -32.67
C ASP A 363 0.37 32.99 -33.11
N ASP A 364 1.05 32.40 -34.11
CA ASP A 364 2.39 32.82 -34.59
C ASP A 364 2.43 34.22 -35.26
N ASP A 365 1.30 34.74 -35.76
CA ASP A 365 1.22 36.05 -36.42
C ASP A 365 1.36 37.25 -35.43
N MET A 366 1.56 37.01 -34.13
CA MET A 366 1.62 38.05 -33.08
C MET A 366 3.00 38.25 -32.40
N GLU A 367 4.03 37.42 -32.63
CA GLU A 367 5.30 37.51 -31.88
C GLU A 367 6.54 38.03 -32.66
N ASP A 368 6.52 38.15 -34.00
CA ASP A 368 7.75 38.41 -34.79
C ASP A 368 8.11 39.90 -35.03
N LEU A 369 7.92 40.77 -34.03
CA LEU A 369 8.24 42.21 -34.13
C LEU A 369 9.12 42.80 -33.02
N GLN A 370 9.83 41.97 -32.24
CA GLN A 370 10.74 42.43 -31.18
C GLN A 370 12.18 41.88 -31.25
N SER A 371 12.89 42.11 -32.37
CA SER A 371 14.35 42.29 -32.27
C SER A 371 14.97 43.26 -33.31
N SER A 372 15.80 44.19 -32.81
CA SER A 372 16.82 44.94 -33.55
C SER A 372 16.39 46.01 -34.58
N LYS A 373 16.07 47.23 -34.10
CA LYS A 373 16.62 48.52 -34.62
C LYS A 373 16.26 49.72 -33.74
N HIS A 374 17.10 50.00 -32.76
CA HIS A 374 16.96 51.20 -31.92
C HIS A 374 17.51 52.43 -32.69
N LEU A 375 16.66 53.41 -33.03
CA LEU A 375 16.86 54.87 -32.89
C LEU A 375 16.10 55.78 -33.89
N GLU A 376 15.61 55.29 -35.04
CA GLU A 376 14.86 56.15 -36.00
C GLU A 376 13.33 55.89 -36.04
N ASP A 377 12.84 54.74 -35.58
CA ASP A 377 11.42 54.35 -35.73
C ASP A 377 10.44 55.03 -34.75
N SER A 378 10.93 55.64 -33.66
CA SER A 378 10.05 56.19 -32.62
C SER A 378 9.11 57.30 -33.12
N ALA A 379 9.46 57.99 -34.20
CA ALA A 379 8.59 58.99 -34.83
C ALA A 379 7.54 58.36 -35.76
N ALA A 380 7.87 57.24 -36.42
CA ALA A 380 6.94 56.50 -37.26
C ALA A 380 5.89 55.79 -36.41
N SER A 381 6.30 55.06 -35.37
CA SER A 381 5.37 54.40 -34.42
C SER A 381 4.45 55.41 -33.72
N GLN A 382 4.95 56.61 -33.38
CA GLN A 382 4.10 57.65 -32.78
C GLN A 382 3.12 58.26 -33.79
N ALA A 383 3.50 58.40 -35.06
CA ALA A 383 2.59 58.85 -36.12
C ALA A 383 1.52 57.79 -36.46
N GLU A 384 1.87 56.51 -36.40
CA GLU A 384 0.96 55.40 -36.66
C GLU A 384 -0.03 55.21 -35.50
N ALA A 385 0.42 55.27 -34.25
CA ALA A 385 -0.47 55.27 -33.07
C ALA A 385 -1.44 56.47 -33.07
N LEU A 386 -0.98 57.68 -33.43
CA LEU A 386 -1.85 58.85 -33.56
C LEU A 386 -2.83 58.74 -34.74
N LYS A 387 -2.47 57.99 -35.79
CA LYS A 387 -3.36 57.71 -36.92
C LYS A 387 -4.43 56.68 -36.54
N GLU A 388 -4.05 55.61 -35.83
CA GLU A 388 -4.97 54.62 -35.28
C GLU A 388 -5.94 55.25 -34.26
N GLU A 389 -5.45 56.15 -33.39
CA GLU A 389 -6.31 56.95 -32.51
C GLU A 389 -7.25 57.87 -33.32
N ASN A 390 -6.78 58.47 -34.42
CA ASN A 390 -7.64 59.29 -35.30
C ASN A 390 -8.72 58.45 -36.00
N ASP A 391 -8.39 57.26 -36.48
CA ASP A 391 -9.33 56.37 -37.16
C ASP A 391 -10.33 55.75 -36.14
N SER A 392 -9.88 55.43 -34.93
CA SER A 392 -10.75 55.05 -33.81
C SER A 392 -11.74 56.16 -33.43
N LEU A 393 -11.26 57.41 -33.29
CA LEU A 393 -12.10 58.57 -33.03
C LEU A 393 -13.08 58.88 -34.19
N ARG A 394 -12.69 58.62 -35.45
CA ARG A 394 -13.61 58.71 -36.60
C ARG A 394 -14.71 57.67 -36.53
N CYS A 395 -14.36 56.40 -36.30
CA CYS A 395 -15.34 55.33 -36.11
C CYS A 395 -16.31 55.66 -34.95
N GLN A 396 -15.81 56.23 -33.86
CA GLN A 396 -16.63 56.64 -32.73
C GLN A 396 -17.53 57.84 -33.06
N LEU A 397 -17.05 58.82 -33.84
CA LEU A 397 -17.86 59.94 -34.33
C LEU A 397 -18.93 59.50 -35.34
N ASP A 398 -18.63 58.55 -36.24
CA ASP A 398 -19.62 57.98 -37.15
C ASP A 398 -20.65 57.09 -36.42
N ALA A 399 -20.25 56.40 -35.35
CA ALA A 399 -21.19 55.71 -34.45
C ALA A 399 -22.15 56.71 -33.77
N TYR A 400 -21.65 57.79 -33.15
CA TYR A 400 -22.51 58.83 -32.58
C TYR A 400 -23.34 59.57 -33.63
N ARG A 401 -22.83 59.73 -34.86
CA ARG A 401 -23.57 60.31 -35.97
C ARG A 401 -24.74 59.42 -36.38
N ASN A 402 -24.51 58.11 -36.52
CA ASN A 402 -25.55 57.12 -36.76
C ASN A 402 -26.57 57.07 -35.62
N GLU A 403 -26.14 57.15 -34.36
CA GLU A 403 -27.03 57.19 -33.19
C GLU A 403 -27.89 58.47 -33.19
N VAL A 404 -27.31 59.63 -33.51
CA VAL A 404 -28.06 60.90 -33.68
C VAL A 404 -29.00 60.86 -34.89
N GLU A 405 -28.64 60.15 -35.96
CA GLU A 405 -29.48 59.96 -37.14
C GLU A 405 -30.64 58.99 -36.86
N LEU A 406 -30.39 57.94 -36.06
CA LEU A 406 -31.40 57.01 -35.53
C LEU A 406 -32.37 57.73 -34.59
N LEU A 407 -31.88 58.53 -33.63
CA LEU A 407 -32.71 59.34 -32.73
C LEU A 407 -33.54 60.39 -33.48
N LYS A 408 -33.02 60.95 -34.59
CA LYS A 408 -33.81 61.79 -35.50
C LYS A 408 -34.87 60.99 -36.26
N GLN A 409 -34.57 59.76 -36.66
CA GLN A 409 -35.55 58.84 -37.26
C GLN A 409 -36.67 58.50 -36.27
N GLU A 410 -36.35 58.11 -35.04
CA GLU A 410 -37.32 57.82 -33.98
C GLU A 410 -38.21 59.03 -33.68
N GLN A 411 -37.63 60.24 -33.57
CA GLN A 411 -38.39 61.45 -33.31
C GLN A 411 -39.31 61.84 -34.49
N ASN A 412 -38.93 61.49 -35.73
CA ASN A 412 -39.69 61.77 -36.95
C ASN A 412 -40.71 60.65 -37.31
N ASN A 413 -40.62 59.47 -36.70
CA ASN A 413 -41.45 58.29 -37.03
C ASN A 413 -42.63 58.09 -36.06
N ASN A 414 -43.20 59.16 -35.50
CA ASN A 414 -44.43 59.14 -34.71
C ASN A 414 -45.70 58.94 -35.59
N GLN A 415 -45.75 57.82 -36.32
CA GLN A 415 -46.96 57.27 -36.93
C GLN A 415 -46.81 55.75 -37.17
N PRO A 416 -47.87 54.93 -36.99
CA PRO A 416 -47.70 53.50 -36.74
C PRO A 416 -47.59 52.66 -38.02
N ALA A 417 -46.47 51.94 -38.18
CA ALA A 417 -46.28 50.91 -39.20
C ALA A 417 -46.01 49.54 -38.56
N ARG A 418 -47.07 48.85 -38.13
CA ARG A 418 -47.00 47.44 -37.67
C ARG A 418 -46.80 46.51 -38.86
N SER A 419 -45.58 46.02 -39.09
CA SER A 419 -45.35 44.82 -39.92
C SER A 419 -43.96 44.16 -39.79
N GLU A 420 -42.91 44.89 -39.42
CA GLU A 420 -41.54 44.34 -39.48
C GLU A 420 -41.10 43.62 -38.19
N GLU A 421 -41.52 44.09 -37.01
CA GLU A 421 -41.16 43.49 -35.71
C GLU A 421 -41.69 42.05 -35.51
N ASP A 422 -42.86 41.72 -36.08
CA ASP A 422 -43.42 40.36 -35.97
C ASP A 422 -42.56 39.31 -36.71
N ASN A 423 -41.93 39.68 -37.83
CA ASN A 423 -41.07 38.76 -38.58
C ASN A 423 -39.75 38.49 -37.87
N THR A 424 -39.11 39.51 -37.28
CA THR A 424 -37.84 39.36 -36.55
C THR A 424 -38.03 38.56 -35.27
N HIS A 425 -39.11 38.81 -34.51
CA HIS A 425 -39.47 37.99 -33.35
C HIS A 425 -39.81 36.54 -33.73
N SER A 426 -40.55 36.32 -34.82
CA SER A 426 -40.86 34.96 -35.30
C SER A 426 -39.60 34.19 -35.71
N GLN A 427 -38.61 34.84 -36.34
CA GLN A 427 -37.34 34.20 -36.69
C GLN A 427 -36.49 33.89 -35.44
N GLN A 428 -36.41 34.79 -34.46
CA GLN A 428 -35.72 34.52 -33.20
C GLN A 428 -36.34 33.33 -32.43
N LEU A 429 -37.67 33.25 -32.38
CA LEU A 429 -38.40 32.11 -31.80
C LEU A 429 -38.10 30.80 -32.53
N SER A 430 -38.04 30.82 -33.87
CA SER A 430 -37.67 29.66 -34.68
C SER A 430 -36.25 29.14 -34.36
N PHE A 431 -35.26 30.04 -34.26
CA PHE A 431 -33.89 29.65 -33.92
C PHE A 431 -33.78 29.09 -32.50
N LEU A 432 -34.47 29.71 -31.53
CA LEU A 432 -34.46 29.22 -30.14
C LEU A 432 -35.15 27.85 -30.01
N GLN A 433 -36.24 27.63 -30.74
CA GLN A 433 -36.94 26.35 -30.79
C GLN A 433 -36.08 25.25 -31.44
N GLN A 434 -35.36 25.57 -32.52
CA GLN A 434 -34.43 24.65 -33.18
C GLN A 434 -33.24 24.29 -32.27
N ALA A 435 -32.68 25.26 -31.54
CA ALA A 435 -31.61 25.03 -30.57
C ALA A 435 -32.08 24.11 -29.41
N LEU A 436 -33.25 24.37 -28.84
CA LEU A 436 -33.87 23.52 -27.81
C LEU A 436 -34.10 22.08 -28.29
N GLN A 437 -34.60 21.90 -29.51
CA GLN A 437 -34.83 20.57 -30.08
C GLN A 437 -33.52 19.82 -30.36
N GLY A 438 -32.47 20.52 -30.79
CA GLY A 438 -31.11 19.96 -30.91
C GLY A 438 -30.57 19.49 -29.55
N MET A 439 -30.65 20.34 -28.53
CA MET A 439 -30.16 20.02 -27.18
C MET A 439 -30.95 18.87 -26.53
N GLN A 440 -32.27 18.82 -26.73
CA GLN A 440 -33.11 17.70 -26.29
C GLN A 440 -32.70 16.38 -26.98
N THR A 441 -32.41 16.43 -28.28
CA THR A 441 -31.94 15.26 -29.05
C THR A 441 -30.58 14.76 -28.54
N GLN A 442 -29.67 15.67 -28.19
CA GLN A 442 -28.36 15.34 -27.64
C GLN A 442 -28.46 14.72 -26.23
N LEU A 443 -29.37 15.22 -25.39
CA LEU A 443 -29.65 14.63 -24.06
C LEU A 443 -30.19 13.20 -24.17
N ILE A 444 -31.10 12.92 -25.11
CA ILE A 444 -31.62 11.58 -25.33
C ILE A 444 -30.51 10.62 -25.78
N LYS A 445 -29.64 11.04 -26.72
CA LYS A 445 -28.47 10.24 -27.13
C LYS A 445 -27.51 9.96 -25.97
N MET A 446 -27.22 10.96 -25.12
CA MET A 446 -26.41 10.79 -23.92
C MET A 446 -27.03 9.77 -22.94
N GLN A 447 -28.35 9.79 -22.76
CA GLN A 447 -29.05 8.80 -21.91
C GLN A 447 -29.00 7.38 -22.50
N GLU A 448 -29.09 7.23 -23.82
CA GLU A 448 -28.93 5.95 -24.50
C GLU A 448 -27.50 5.41 -24.41
N GLU A 449 -26.48 6.27 -24.55
CA GLU A 449 -25.08 5.91 -24.34
C GLU A 449 -24.77 5.50 -22.90
N LEU A 450 -25.32 6.20 -21.90
CA LEU A 450 -25.17 5.83 -20.50
C LEU A 450 -25.79 4.46 -20.22
N ARG A 451 -27.04 4.24 -20.66
CA ARG A 451 -27.73 2.94 -20.52
C ARG A 451 -26.98 1.80 -21.23
N ARG A 452 -26.32 2.10 -22.36
CA ARG A 452 -25.47 1.14 -23.06
C ARG A 452 -24.20 0.82 -22.27
N ARG A 453 -23.50 1.82 -21.72
CA ARG A 453 -22.33 1.64 -20.85
C ARG A 453 -22.67 0.84 -19.58
N GLU A 454 -23.84 1.09 -18.98
CA GLU A 454 -24.35 0.32 -17.84
C GLU A 454 -24.54 -1.17 -18.19
N ALA A 455 -25.16 -1.47 -19.34
CA ALA A 455 -25.34 -2.85 -19.80
C ALA A 455 -24.01 -3.55 -20.17
N GLU A 456 -23.05 -2.82 -20.73
CA GLU A 456 -21.70 -3.32 -21.03
C GLU A 456 -20.91 -3.60 -19.73
N LEU A 457 -21.09 -2.77 -18.68
CA LEU A 457 -20.50 -2.96 -17.35
C LEU A 457 -21.06 -4.20 -16.64
N GLU A 458 -22.39 -4.37 -16.64
CA GLU A 458 -23.04 -5.54 -16.01
C GLU A 458 -22.57 -6.84 -16.67
N LYS A 459 -22.51 -6.89 -18.00
CA LYS A 459 -21.97 -8.03 -18.74
C LYS A 459 -20.50 -8.32 -18.39
N SER A 460 -19.69 -7.28 -18.20
CA SER A 460 -18.29 -7.44 -17.76
C SER A 460 -18.18 -7.97 -16.32
N LEU A 461 -19.13 -7.59 -15.45
CA LEU A 461 -19.24 -8.13 -14.09
C LEU A 461 -19.59 -9.63 -14.10
N GLU A 462 -20.57 -10.04 -14.92
CA GLU A 462 -20.93 -11.45 -15.12
C GLU A 462 -19.76 -12.28 -15.65
N GLU A 463 -19.06 -11.79 -16.69
CA GLU A 463 -17.87 -12.43 -17.25
C GLU A 463 -16.74 -12.56 -16.21
N LYS A 464 -16.51 -11.53 -15.39
CA LYS A 464 -15.54 -11.56 -14.29
C LYS A 464 -15.92 -12.58 -13.22
N GLN A 465 -17.21 -12.66 -12.85
CA GLN A 465 -17.69 -13.67 -11.89
C GLN A 465 -17.52 -15.09 -12.44
N GLN A 466 -17.77 -15.29 -13.74
CA GLN A 466 -17.60 -16.59 -14.40
C GLN A 466 -16.13 -17.02 -14.42
N MET A 467 -15.21 -16.13 -14.84
CA MET A 467 -13.77 -16.43 -14.78
C MET A 467 -13.28 -16.73 -13.35
N ASN A 468 -13.81 -16.04 -12.33
CA ASN A 468 -13.43 -16.30 -10.95
C ASN A 468 -13.86 -17.70 -10.48
N LYS A 469 -15.05 -18.17 -10.88
CA LYS A 469 -15.50 -19.56 -10.63
C LYS A 469 -14.62 -20.59 -11.33
N GLU A 470 -14.19 -20.31 -12.56
CA GLU A 470 -13.29 -21.18 -13.33
C GLU A 470 -11.90 -21.25 -12.68
N VAL A 471 -11.33 -20.11 -12.26
CA VAL A 471 -10.07 -20.05 -11.50
C VAL A 471 -10.17 -20.81 -10.18
N GLN A 472 -11.29 -20.67 -9.45
CA GLN A 472 -11.51 -21.42 -8.22
C GLN A 472 -11.60 -22.94 -8.47
N THR A 473 -12.33 -23.36 -9.51
CA THR A 473 -12.43 -24.77 -9.92
C THR A 473 -11.07 -25.36 -10.30
N LEU A 474 -10.23 -24.60 -11.03
CA LEU A 474 -8.87 -25.01 -11.38
C LEU A 474 -7.95 -25.10 -10.15
N LYS A 475 -8.10 -24.18 -9.18
CA LYS A 475 -7.36 -24.19 -7.92
C LYS A 475 -7.70 -25.40 -7.06
N GLU A 476 -8.98 -25.73 -6.93
CA GLU A 476 -9.46 -26.94 -6.25
C GLU A 476 -8.97 -28.22 -6.96
N GLY A 477 -8.97 -28.24 -8.30
CA GLY A 477 -8.37 -29.31 -9.10
C GLY A 477 -6.88 -29.52 -8.80
N LEU A 478 -6.08 -28.43 -8.82
CA LEU A 478 -4.65 -28.49 -8.50
C LEU A 478 -4.36 -28.98 -7.08
N GLN A 479 -5.18 -28.57 -6.10
CA GLN A 479 -5.04 -28.99 -4.70
C GLN A 479 -5.39 -30.48 -4.52
N ASN A 480 -6.34 -31.00 -5.29
CA ASN A 480 -6.65 -32.44 -5.33
C ASN A 480 -5.52 -33.26 -5.97
N LEU A 481 -4.90 -32.79 -7.06
CA LEU A 481 -3.72 -33.46 -7.65
C LEU A 481 -2.50 -33.45 -6.72
N GLN A 482 -2.26 -32.36 -5.97
CA GLN A 482 -1.20 -32.32 -4.96
C GLN A 482 -1.47 -33.31 -3.81
N SER A 483 -2.72 -33.47 -3.40
CA SER A 483 -3.13 -34.41 -2.35
C SER A 483 -2.93 -35.88 -2.79
N GLN A 484 -3.21 -36.21 -4.05
CA GLN A 484 -2.91 -37.53 -4.62
C GLN A 484 -1.40 -37.79 -4.64
N LYS A 485 -0.59 -36.83 -5.09
CA LYS A 485 0.89 -36.97 -5.15
C LYS A 485 1.57 -37.19 -3.79
N ASN A 486 0.96 -36.71 -2.70
CA ASN A 486 1.47 -36.96 -1.35
C ASN A 486 1.09 -38.35 -0.79
N THR A 487 0.13 -39.05 -1.38
CA THR A 487 -0.33 -40.36 -0.89
C THR A 487 0.53 -41.52 -1.41
N GLU A 488 1.14 -41.38 -2.59
CA GLU A 488 2.00 -42.43 -3.19
C GLU A 488 3.43 -42.46 -2.65
N LYS A 489 3.85 -41.51 -1.80
CA LYS A 489 5.23 -41.39 -1.31
C LYS A 489 5.51 -42.07 0.04
N THR A 490 4.58 -42.87 0.55
CA THR A 490 4.72 -43.60 1.82
C THR A 490 4.36 -45.08 1.66
N GLN A 491 5.15 -45.79 0.84
CA GLN A 491 5.30 -47.25 0.92
C GLN A 491 6.52 -47.76 0.13
N LEU A 492 7.17 -48.79 0.70
CA LEU A 492 8.36 -49.54 0.26
C LEU A 492 9.74 -48.85 0.35
N GLU A 493 10.58 -49.41 1.24
CA GLU A 493 12.04 -49.37 1.18
C GLU A 493 12.61 -50.78 0.89
N THR A 494 13.85 -50.83 0.40
CA THR A 494 14.81 -51.97 0.39
C THR A 494 14.57 -53.17 -0.57
N PRO A 495 15.63 -53.96 -0.93
CA PRO A 495 16.99 -53.55 -1.33
C PRO A 495 17.60 -54.37 -2.52
N LEU A 496 18.88 -54.09 -2.86
CA LEU A 496 19.93 -54.92 -3.54
C LEU A 496 20.33 -54.57 -4.99
N GLU A 497 21.67 -54.50 -5.19
CA GLU A 497 22.51 -55.08 -6.28
C GLU A 497 22.24 -54.71 -7.77
N ASP A 498 23.19 -54.63 -8.70
CA ASP A 498 24.68 -54.60 -8.75
C ASP A 498 25.12 -54.24 -10.21
N GLU A 499 26.39 -53.88 -10.46
CA GLU A 499 27.05 -53.66 -11.79
C GLU A 499 26.44 -52.56 -12.72
N GLY A 500 27.13 -51.94 -13.68
CA GLY A 500 28.54 -51.99 -14.11
C GLY A 500 28.68 -51.40 -15.53
N ASP A 501 29.70 -50.55 -15.76
CA ASP A 501 30.28 -50.10 -17.05
C ASP A 501 29.35 -49.34 -18.08
N THR A 502 29.84 -48.56 -19.07
CA THR A 502 31.21 -48.25 -19.52
C THR A 502 31.35 -46.80 -20.03
N GLU A 503 32.54 -46.24 -19.79
CA GLU A 503 33.37 -45.24 -20.53
C GLU A 503 32.90 -44.72 -21.91
N GLU A 504 32.90 -43.39 -22.13
CA GLU A 504 33.86 -42.60 -22.96
C GLU A 504 33.37 -42.36 -24.42
N GLU A 505 33.79 -41.37 -25.22
CA GLU A 505 34.92 -40.43 -25.17
C GLU A 505 34.65 -39.13 -26.01
N SER A 506 35.33 -38.01 -25.71
CA SER A 506 35.78 -36.89 -26.60
C SER A 506 34.78 -36.16 -27.58
N ALA A 507 34.59 -34.83 -27.49
CA ALA A 507 35.38 -33.71 -28.07
C ALA A 507 35.12 -33.45 -29.59
N ASP A 508 35.18 -32.25 -30.18
CA ASP A 508 35.58 -30.89 -29.71
C ASP A 508 34.97 -29.77 -30.61
N GLN A 509 35.00 -28.51 -30.14
CA GLN A 509 34.98 -27.19 -30.85
C GLN A 509 34.31 -27.02 -32.27
N THR A 510 33.41 -26.05 -32.50
CA THR A 510 33.78 -24.63 -32.75
C THR A 510 32.57 -23.65 -32.84
N SER A 511 32.86 -22.36 -32.68
CA SER A 511 32.03 -21.13 -32.66
C SER A 511 31.02 -20.86 -33.80
N GLU A 512 29.87 -20.25 -33.47
CA GLU A 512 29.60 -18.80 -33.69
C GLU A 512 28.28 -18.33 -32.99
N ALA A 513 28.01 -17.01 -32.98
CA ALA A 513 27.07 -16.35 -32.07
C ALA A 513 25.63 -16.14 -32.61
N CYS A 514 24.62 -16.07 -31.72
CA CYS A 514 23.70 -14.91 -31.56
C CYS A 514 22.61 -15.09 -30.47
N VAL A 515 22.76 -14.31 -29.38
CA VAL A 515 21.78 -13.62 -28.51
C VAL A 515 20.25 -13.98 -28.55
N GLU A 516 19.75 -14.40 -27.38
CA GLU A 516 18.39 -14.28 -26.78
C GLU A 516 17.15 -15.06 -27.30
N PRO A 517 16.09 -15.22 -26.46
CA PRO A 517 15.95 -14.89 -25.03
C PRO A 517 15.65 -16.09 -24.11
N THR A 518 16.30 -16.18 -22.95
CA THR A 518 16.01 -17.22 -21.93
C THR A 518 15.11 -16.65 -20.83
N VAL A 519 13.98 -17.31 -20.60
CA VAL A 519 13.05 -17.02 -19.49
C VAL A 519 13.74 -17.36 -18.16
N VAL A 520 14.03 -16.36 -17.34
CA VAL A 520 14.59 -16.56 -16.00
C VAL A 520 13.47 -16.86 -15.01
N THR A 521 13.26 -18.14 -14.76
CA THR A 521 12.60 -18.64 -13.55
C THR A 521 13.51 -18.35 -12.35
N CYS A 522 13.05 -17.58 -11.37
CA CYS A 522 13.76 -17.42 -10.10
C CYS A 522 13.14 -18.33 -9.04
N SER A 523 13.97 -19.13 -8.38
CA SER A 523 13.56 -20.18 -7.44
C SER A 523 13.01 -19.62 -6.14
N GLN A 524 12.12 -20.39 -5.51
CA GLN A 524 11.85 -20.28 -4.09
C GLN A 524 13.07 -20.79 -3.29
N GLU A 525 13.59 -19.97 -2.39
CA GLU A 525 14.18 -20.46 -1.14
C GLU A 525 13.37 -19.92 0.05
N LYS A 526 13.49 -20.60 1.19
CA LYS A 526 12.41 -20.76 2.17
C LYS A 526 12.83 -20.20 3.54
N GLU A 527 11.90 -19.51 4.22
CA GLU A 527 11.68 -19.39 5.70
C GLU A 527 12.89 -19.52 6.66
N ALA A 528 13.08 -18.74 7.74
CA ALA A 528 12.27 -17.81 8.56
C ALA A 528 13.22 -17.24 9.68
N PRO A 529 12.84 -16.38 10.67
CA PRO A 529 11.49 -15.98 11.11
C PRO A 529 11.19 -14.47 11.38
N THR A 530 9.89 -14.17 11.26
CA THR A 530 9.05 -13.23 12.04
C THR A 530 9.68 -12.54 13.26
N GLU A 531 9.33 -11.31 13.68
CA GLU A 531 8.58 -10.16 13.17
C GLU A 531 8.64 -9.13 14.33
N ARG A 532 8.54 -7.84 14.06
CA ARG A 532 7.86 -6.92 14.99
C ARG A 532 6.65 -6.37 14.24
N SER A 533 5.47 -6.55 14.82
CA SER A 533 4.19 -6.15 14.22
C SER A 533 4.22 -4.68 13.78
N LEU A 534 4.33 -4.47 12.47
CA LEU A 534 3.90 -3.24 11.81
C LEU A 534 2.38 -3.34 11.70
N GLN A 535 1.66 -2.71 12.62
CA GLN A 535 0.22 -2.56 12.47
C GLN A 535 -0.07 -1.84 11.16
N SER A 536 -0.83 -2.51 10.28
CA SER A 536 -1.33 -1.88 9.05
C SER A 536 -2.01 -0.54 9.40
N PRO A 537 -1.71 0.56 8.68
CA PRO A 537 -2.37 1.85 8.90
C PRO A 537 -3.85 1.84 8.48
N VAL A 538 -4.36 0.70 8.02
CA VAL A 538 -5.78 0.37 7.88
C VAL A 538 -6.04 -0.92 8.68
N GLN A 539 -6.85 -0.82 9.73
CA GLN A 539 -7.08 -1.85 10.74
C GLN A 539 -8.39 -2.63 10.52
N SER A 540 -9.24 -2.21 9.58
CA SER A 540 -10.46 -2.93 9.21
C SER A 540 -10.86 -2.71 7.74
N GLU A 541 -11.66 -3.62 7.20
CA GLU A 541 -12.26 -3.50 5.86
C GLU A 541 -13.12 -2.22 5.73
N ARG A 542 -13.84 -1.82 6.80
CA ARG A 542 -14.61 -0.57 6.84
C ARG A 542 -13.70 0.65 6.64
N GLU A 543 -12.55 0.69 7.29
CA GLU A 543 -11.57 1.77 7.08
C GLU A 543 -11.01 1.74 5.65
N ALA A 544 -10.75 0.57 5.06
CA ALA A 544 -10.28 0.46 3.68
C ALA A 544 -11.30 1.05 2.67
N LEU A 545 -12.59 0.77 2.88
CA LEU A 545 -13.68 1.33 2.08
C LEU A 545 -13.77 2.86 2.24
N LEU A 546 -13.66 3.38 3.48
CA LEU A 546 -13.63 4.82 3.74
C LEU A 546 -12.45 5.50 3.04
N VAL A 547 -11.24 4.93 3.11
CA VAL A 547 -10.05 5.42 2.38
C VAL A 547 -10.30 5.47 0.88
N GLY A 548 -10.94 4.45 0.28
CA GLY A 548 -11.29 4.44 -1.13
C GLY A 548 -12.28 5.54 -1.53
N ILE A 549 -13.34 5.74 -0.74
CA ILE A 549 -14.35 6.78 -0.97
C ILE A 549 -13.73 8.18 -0.79
N MET A 550 -12.88 8.37 0.22
CA MET A 550 -12.20 9.64 0.48
C MET A 550 -11.13 9.95 -0.59
N SER A 551 -10.42 8.93 -1.08
CA SER A 551 -9.46 9.08 -2.20
C SER A 551 -10.16 9.51 -3.48
N THR A 552 -11.27 8.86 -3.84
CA THR A 552 -12.04 9.21 -5.05
C THR A 552 -12.69 10.60 -4.95
N PHE A 553 -13.25 10.96 -3.78
CA PHE A 553 -13.79 12.29 -3.52
C PHE A 553 -12.72 13.40 -3.61
N LEU A 554 -11.57 13.21 -2.94
CA LEU A 554 -10.51 14.21 -2.94
C LEU A 554 -9.74 14.28 -4.27
N HIS A 555 -9.67 13.21 -5.05
CA HIS A 555 -9.04 13.22 -6.37
C HIS A 555 -9.76 14.15 -7.36
N VAL A 556 -11.09 14.24 -7.29
CA VAL A 556 -11.88 15.17 -8.11
C VAL A 556 -11.97 16.59 -7.52
N HIS A 557 -11.21 16.90 -6.47
CA HIS A 557 -11.19 18.21 -5.80
C HIS A 557 -9.76 18.80 -5.81
N PRO A 558 -9.33 19.47 -6.89
CA PRO A 558 -7.93 19.89 -7.09
C PRO A 558 -7.42 20.95 -6.11
N PHE A 559 -8.31 21.62 -5.39
CA PHE A 559 -7.99 22.59 -4.32
C PHE A 559 -8.32 22.05 -2.92
N GLY A 560 -8.49 20.73 -2.80
CA GLY A 560 -8.82 20.04 -1.56
C GLY A 560 -10.20 20.38 -0.99
N ALA A 561 -10.50 19.76 0.15
CA ALA A 561 -11.76 19.95 0.89
C ALA A 561 -11.51 20.16 2.38
N SER A 562 -12.37 20.95 3.04
CA SER A 562 -12.39 21.02 4.49
C SER A 562 -12.85 19.69 5.10
N LEU A 563 -12.41 19.39 6.33
CA LEU A 563 -12.82 18.18 7.05
C LEU A 563 -14.36 18.08 7.16
N GLU A 564 -15.02 19.22 7.42
CA GLU A 564 -16.48 19.31 7.52
C GLU A 564 -17.17 18.94 6.20
N TYR A 565 -16.62 19.36 5.05
CA TYR A 565 -17.19 19.04 3.75
C TYR A 565 -17.03 17.55 3.40
N ILE A 566 -15.86 16.96 3.70
CA ILE A 566 -15.62 15.51 3.55
C ILE A 566 -16.59 14.72 4.43
N CYS A 567 -16.75 15.11 5.70
CA CYS A 567 -17.67 14.46 6.61
C CYS A 567 -19.13 14.61 6.16
N SER A 568 -19.54 15.78 5.68
CA SER A 568 -20.88 16.00 5.15
C SER A 568 -21.17 15.17 3.90
N TYR A 569 -20.16 14.89 3.06
CA TYR A 569 -20.30 13.98 1.92
C TYR A 569 -20.46 12.53 2.40
N LEU A 570 -19.56 12.07 3.27
CA LEU A 570 -19.58 10.70 3.82
C LEU A 570 -20.87 10.39 4.61
N GLN A 571 -21.38 11.34 5.40
CA GLN A 571 -22.61 11.18 6.18
C GLN A 571 -23.88 11.06 5.33
N ARG A 572 -23.84 11.42 4.03
CA ARG A 572 -24.92 11.12 3.07
C ARG A 572 -24.91 9.66 2.61
N LEU A 573 -23.77 8.98 2.73
CA LEU A 573 -23.58 7.56 2.39
C LEU A 573 -23.84 6.66 3.61
N ASP A 574 -23.31 7.03 4.78
CA ASP A 574 -23.61 6.40 6.06
C ASP A 574 -23.66 7.45 7.19
N SER A 575 -24.86 7.68 7.73
CA SER A 575 -25.13 8.60 8.84
C SER A 575 -24.40 8.26 10.16
N LYS A 576 -23.81 7.06 10.28
CA LYS A 576 -23.02 6.65 11.45
C LYS A 576 -21.58 7.18 11.40
N ILE A 577 -21.15 7.78 10.28
CA ILE A 577 -19.77 8.26 10.13
C ILE A 577 -19.52 9.48 11.01
N SER A 578 -18.50 9.39 11.87
CA SER A 578 -18.14 10.47 12.80
C SER A 578 -17.01 11.34 12.25
N THR A 579 -17.01 12.64 12.58
CA THR A 579 -15.94 13.55 12.16
C THR A 579 -14.56 13.12 12.68
N GLY A 580 -14.51 12.56 13.90
CA GLY A 580 -13.28 12.09 14.54
C GLY A 580 -12.67 10.86 13.89
N GLU A 581 -13.46 9.90 13.39
CA GLU A 581 -12.89 8.74 12.68
C GLU A 581 -12.34 9.14 11.31
N VAL A 582 -12.98 10.08 10.61
CA VAL A 582 -12.53 10.60 9.32
C VAL A 582 -11.21 11.37 9.48
N GLU A 583 -11.11 12.24 10.48
CA GLU A 583 -9.87 12.98 10.77
C GLU A 583 -8.73 12.05 11.17
N ALA A 584 -8.98 11.08 12.06
CA ALA A 584 -7.98 10.10 12.47
C ALA A 584 -7.46 9.27 11.29
N LEU A 585 -8.35 8.86 10.36
CA LEU A 585 -8.00 8.06 9.19
C LEU A 585 -7.20 8.86 8.15
N LEU A 586 -7.54 10.14 7.93
CA LEU A 586 -6.77 11.07 7.09
C LEU A 586 -5.35 11.28 7.65
N SER A 587 -5.24 11.58 8.95
CA SER A 587 -3.95 11.80 9.62
C SER A 587 -3.07 10.56 9.70
N ARG A 588 -3.64 9.34 9.71
CA ARG A 588 -2.89 8.08 9.78
C ARG A 588 -2.29 7.65 8.42
N LEU A 589 -2.65 8.32 7.33
CA LEU A 589 -2.23 7.97 5.96
C LEU A 589 -1.57 9.16 5.22
N PRO A 590 -0.44 9.71 5.72
CA PRO A 590 0.20 10.92 5.20
C PRO A 590 0.76 10.80 3.76
N CYS A 591 0.98 9.58 3.28
CA CYS A 591 1.39 9.32 1.88
C CYS A 591 0.19 9.36 0.91
N THR A 592 -1.03 9.18 1.41
CA THR A 592 -2.28 9.14 0.64
C THR A 592 -3.03 10.47 0.71
N PHE A 593 -3.05 11.09 1.89
CA PHE A 593 -3.74 12.35 2.15
C PHE A 593 -2.80 13.35 2.84
N ARG A 594 -2.86 14.61 2.40
CA ARG A 594 -2.08 15.72 2.98
C ARG A 594 -3.00 16.83 3.44
N GLN A 595 -2.81 17.33 4.66
CA GLN A 595 -3.45 18.57 5.11
C GLN A 595 -2.57 19.76 4.72
N GLU A 596 -3.16 20.72 4.03
CA GLU A 596 -2.53 21.97 3.61
C GLU A 596 -3.32 23.17 4.17
N LEU A 597 -2.62 24.28 4.38
CA LEU A 597 -3.16 25.53 4.89
C LEU A 597 -3.26 26.51 3.73
N THR A 598 -4.48 26.87 3.34
CA THR A 598 -4.77 27.74 2.20
C THR A 598 -5.39 29.05 2.68
N GLY A 599 -4.84 30.19 2.25
CA GLY A 599 -5.33 31.53 2.59
C GLY A 599 -4.29 32.40 3.32
N VAL A 600 -4.65 33.65 3.61
CA VAL A 600 -3.74 34.63 4.24
C VAL A 600 -4.45 35.33 5.40
N GLY A 601 -3.82 35.36 6.58
CA GLY A 601 -4.35 36.05 7.76
C GLY A 601 -5.63 35.41 8.28
N ALA A 602 -6.73 36.17 8.29
CA ALA A 602 -8.01 35.73 8.85
C ALA A 602 -8.76 34.68 7.99
N SER A 603 -8.32 34.40 6.77
CA SER A 603 -8.95 33.44 5.84
C SER A 603 -8.18 32.11 5.74
N LEU A 604 -7.42 31.73 6.76
CA LEU A 604 -6.64 30.48 6.79
C LEU A 604 -7.56 29.26 6.97
N GLU A 605 -7.83 28.54 5.89
CA GLU A 605 -8.55 27.27 5.90
C GLU A 605 -7.60 26.08 5.94
N LYS A 606 -7.95 25.04 6.72
CA LYS A 606 -7.34 23.71 6.65
C LYS A 606 -8.07 22.88 5.61
N ARG A 607 -7.34 22.41 4.59
CA ARG A 607 -7.89 21.57 3.53
C ARG A 607 -7.10 20.29 3.38
N TRP A 608 -7.79 19.21 3.05
CA TRP A 608 -7.19 17.92 2.76
C TRP A 608 -7.13 17.70 1.25
N ASN A 609 -5.97 17.25 0.77
CA ASN A 609 -5.67 16.93 -0.62
C ASN A 609 -5.34 15.45 -0.76
N PHE A 610 -5.67 14.85 -1.90
CA PHE A 610 -5.22 13.49 -2.25
C PHE A 610 -3.85 13.54 -2.93
N CYS A 611 -2.87 12.83 -2.37
CA CYS A 611 -1.50 12.79 -2.88
C CYS A 611 -0.98 11.36 -3.16
N GLY A 612 -1.85 10.35 -3.16
CA GLY A 612 -1.46 8.94 -3.31
C GLY A 612 -0.58 8.62 -4.54
N PHE A 613 -0.84 9.26 -5.69
CA PHE A 613 -0.01 9.09 -6.90
C PHE A 613 1.42 9.62 -6.75
N GLN A 614 1.64 10.62 -5.89
CA GLN A 614 2.97 11.12 -5.55
C GLN A 614 3.63 10.22 -4.50
N GLY A 615 2.87 9.74 -3.52
CA GLY A 615 3.35 8.80 -2.50
C GLY A 615 3.93 7.51 -3.06
N ILE A 616 3.36 6.96 -4.15
CA ILE A 616 3.89 5.77 -4.84
C ILE A 616 5.29 6.00 -5.44
N ARG A 617 5.70 7.25 -5.71
CA ARG A 617 7.06 7.59 -6.18
C ARG A 617 8.04 7.86 -5.03
N SER A 618 7.60 7.73 -3.77
CA SER A 618 8.39 8.03 -2.56
C SER A 618 8.39 6.87 -1.55
N LEU A 619 7.77 5.75 -1.92
CA LEU A 619 7.87 4.42 -1.31
C LEU A 619 8.79 3.56 -2.19
#